data_AF-A0A0K8P025-F1
#
_entry.id   AF-A0A0K8P025-F1
#
_cell.length_a   1.000
_cell.length_b   1.000
_cell.length_c   1.000
_cell.angle_alpha   90.00
_cell.angle_beta   90.00
_cell.angle_gamma   90.00
#
_symmetry.space_group_name_H-M   'P 1'
#
loop_
_entity.id
_entity.type
_entity.pdbx_description
1 polymer ?
#
loop_
_entity_poly.entity_id
_entity_poly.type
_entity_poly.pdbx_seq_one_letter_code
_entity_poly.pdbx_strand_id
1 'polypeptide(L)'
;MPLTAETPLEQGLILQITPLKVARVYQIWGMDGSSIVLKWEIGMDKRFMKEGSELIGQIDSLAKPVPLRGGERHELMRWCKDKMEWISRARRLQNSPNHDKRLYDAAQQVEILANDPKQHGFKLRLLRVSALDEAIQAFDERGESKPLRSIAKVLLAHDGLEQLGRVVALDLVLGNMDRFDPQLRKPNQVKLGSKTLSLKAVANVANLMIVTGGERWSITALDSFDNFSKWNKDTGKAFSSLSNAIEVSPLTFLVQNSLRERYAENIIDDLQALFAPSKRSLFPLFGRKERDRLLWGMIDGGIQTRERLKTYIRGRVQNKGATIHDRWAETLELLGKLHH
;
A
#
# COMPACT_ATOMS: atom_id res chain seq x y z
N MET A 1 18.58 -11.54 18.02
CA MET A 1 17.39 -12.14 17.36
C MET A 1 16.97 -11.19 16.25
N PRO A 2 16.72 -11.67 15.02
CA PRO A 2 16.33 -10.78 13.92
C PRO A 2 14.91 -10.23 14.12
N LEU A 3 14.71 -8.99 13.67
CA LEU A 3 13.37 -8.42 13.54
C LEU A 3 12.62 -9.15 12.43
N THR A 4 11.48 -9.74 12.79
CA THR A 4 10.57 -10.38 11.84
C THR A 4 9.13 -10.01 12.16
N ALA A 5 8.23 -10.24 11.22
CA ALA A 5 6.80 -10.06 11.47
C ALA A 5 6.25 -11.07 12.50
N GLU A 6 6.93 -12.21 12.69
CA GLU A 6 6.47 -13.33 13.53
C GLU A 6 7.02 -13.28 14.96
N THR A 7 8.25 -12.80 15.13
CA THR A 7 8.89 -12.64 16.43
C THR A 7 8.37 -11.40 17.16
N PRO A 8 8.15 -11.46 18.49
CA PRO A 8 7.84 -10.29 19.29
C PRO A 8 8.88 -9.18 19.10
N LEU A 9 8.40 -7.95 18.94
CA LEU A 9 9.24 -6.78 18.93
C LEU A 9 9.62 -6.40 20.37
N GLU A 10 10.93 -6.27 20.61
CA GLU A 10 11.51 -5.92 21.91
C GLU A 10 12.38 -4.67 21.77
N GLN A 11 12.43 -3.83 22.81
CA GLN A 11 13.20 -2.58 22.77
C GLN A 11 14.66 -2.82 22.39
N GLY A 12 15.30 -3.82 23.01
CA GLY A 12 16.74 -4.10 22.82
C GLY A 12 17.11 -4.55 21.42
N LEU A 13 16.13 -4.88 20.57
CA LEU A 13 16.37 -5.27 19.18
C LEU A 13 16.35 -4.07 18.23
N ILE A 14 15.79 -2.93 18.62
CA ILE A 14 15.56 -1.79 17.74
C ILE A 14 16.76 -0.85 17.76
N LEU A 15 17.38 -0.69 16.59
CA LEU A 15 18.44 0.30 16.35
C LEU A 15 17.85 1.67 16.03
N GLN A 16 16.90 1.73 15.09
CA GLN A 16 16.37 2.97 14.53
C GLN A 16 14.96 2.80 13.98
N ILE A 17 14.19 3.88 14.01
CA ILE A 17 12.92 4.01 13.29
C ILE A 17 13.02 5.17 12.29
N THR A 18 12.64 4.91 11.04
CA THR A 18 12.65 5.89 9.94
C THR A 18 11.23 6.03 9.37
N PRO A 19 10.68 7.24 9.24
CA PRO A 19 9.37 7.43 8.63
C PRO A 19 9.47 7.18 7.11
N LEU A 20 8.56 6.37 6.58
CA LEU A 20 8.35 6.17 5.13
C LEU A 20 7.12 6.95 4.64
N LYS A 21 6.05 6.97 5.46
CA LYS A 21 4.87 7.83 5.26
C LYS A 21 4.52 8.41 6.62
N VAL A 22 4.62 9.73 6.75
CA VAL A 22 4.43 10.45 8.01
C VAL A 22 3.12 10.01 8.68
N ALA A 23 3.18 9.78 10.00
CA ALA A 23 2.05 9.34 10.83
C ALA A 23 1.41 7.97 10.46
N ARG A 24 1.95 7.22 9.49
CA ARG A 24 1.34 5.97 9.02
C ARG A 24 2.30 4.80 8.85
N VAL A 25 3.41 4.98 8.15
CA VAL A 25 4.31 3.88 7.76
C VAL A 25 5.73 4.21 8.20
N TYR A 26 6.35 3.31 8.94
CA TYR A 26 7.69 3.44 9.47
C TYR A 26 8.51 2.19 9.17
N GLN A 27 9.78 2.37 8.82
CA GLN A 27 10.75 1.29 8.77
C GLN A 27 11.47 1.18 10.11
N ILE A 28 11.47 0.00 10.70
CA ILE A 28 12.22 -0.31 11.92
C ILE A 28 13.46 -1.10 11.51
N TRP A 29 14.62 -0.62 11.93
CA TRP A 29 15.90 -1.28 11.75
C TRP A 29 16.33 -1.95 13.04
N GLY A 30 16.78 -3.20 12.92
CA GLY A 30 17.28 -4.02 14.00
C GLY A 30 18.77 -3.81 14.22
N MET A 31 19.23 -4.10 15.43
CA MET A 31 20.66 -4.06 15.79
C MET A 31 21.53 -4.97 14.93
N ASP A 32 20.97 -6.04 14.37
CA ASP A 32 21.64 -7.00 13.48
C ASP A 32 21.50 -6.63 11.99
N GLY A 33 20.96 -5.45 11.68
CA GLY A 33 20.71 -4.99 10.31
C GLY A 33 19.45 -5.55 9.67
N SER A 34 18.68 -6.41 10.35
CA SER A 34 17.34 -6.79 9.92
C SER A 34 16.39 -5.60 9.92
N SER A 35 15.28 -5.69 9.21
CA SER A 35 14.28 -4.63 9.20
C SER A 35 12.87 -5.15 8.95
N ILE A 36 11.91 -4.43 9.52
CA ILE A 36 10.48 -4.65 9.32
C ILE A 36 9.80 -3.31 9.05
N VAL A 37 8.59 -3.35 8.49
CA VAL A 37 7.74 -2.16 8.36
C VAL A 37 6.66 -2.20 9.43
N LEU A 38 6.50 -1.07 10.11
CA LEU A 38 5.41 -0.78 11.04
C LEU A 38 4.39 0.09 10.32
N LYS A 39 3.15 -0.37 10.24
CA LYS A 39 2.03 0.39 9.66
C LYS A 39 0.96 0.64 10.72
N TRP A 40 0.44 1.86 10.76
CA TRP A 40 -0.65 2.27 11.63
C TRP A 40 -1.90 2.61 10.81
N GLU A 41 -3.01 1.98 11.18
CA GLU A 41 -4.33 2.29 10.64
C GLU A 41 -5.14 3.13 11.63
N ILE A 42 -5.58 4.29 11.15
CA ILE A 42 -6.33 5.29 11.92
C ILE A 42 -7.82 5.15 11.61
N GLY A 43 -8.63 4.84 12.62
CA GLY A 43 -10.10 4.91 12.54
C GLY A 43 -10.77 3.78 11.75
N MET A 44 -10.10 2.65 11.55
CA MET A 44 -10.66 1.47 10.88
C MET A 44 -11.32 0.48 11.84
N ASP A 45 -12.37 -0.21 11.39
CA ASP A 45 -12.97 -1.31 12.13
C ASP A 45 -12.05 -2.56 12.11
N LYS A 46 -11.86 -3.17 13.30
CA LYS A 46 -11.00 -4.36 13.49
C LYS A 46 -11.41 -5.56 12.65
N ARG A 47 -12.70 -5.76 12.37
CA ARG A 47 -13.19 -6.88 11.56
C ARG A 47 -12.85 -6.65 10.10
N PHE A 48 -13.09 -5.44 9.60
CA PHE A 48 -12.73 -5.08 8.22
C PHE A 48 -11.22 -5.23 7.97
N MET A 49 -10.38 -4.77 8.92
CA MET A 49 -8.93 -4.98 8.80
C MET A 49 -8.57 -6.46 8.77
N LYS A 50 -9.16 -7.30 9.64
CA LYS A 50 -8.88 -8.74 9.64
C LYS A 50 -9.22 -9.38 8.29
N GLU A 51 -10.38 -9.04 7.73
CA GLU A 51 -10.86 -9.59 6.45
C GLU A 51 -10.03 -9.11 5.27
N GLY A 52 -9.77 -7.79 5.16
CA GLY A 52 -8.94 -7.24 4.10
C GLY A 52 -7.48 -7.70 4.17
N SER A 53 -6.96 -7.96 5.38
CA SER A 53 -5.59 -8.46 5.56
C SER A 53 -5.40 -9.86 4.97
N GLU A 54 -6.44 -10.71 5.03
CA GLU A 54 -6.40 -12.02 4.39
C GLU A 54 -6.38 -11.92 2.86
N LEU A 55 -7.16 -10.99 2.29
CA LEU A 55 -7.16 -10.74 0.84
C LEU A 55 -5.83 -10.15 0.37
N ILE A 56 -5.30 -9.14 1.09
CA ILE A 56 -3.99 -8.55 0.82
C ILE A 56 -2.91 -9.63 0.84
N GLY A 57 -2.87 -10.47 1.87
CA GLY A 57 -1.82 -11.49 2.02
C GLY A 57 -1.81 -12.58 0.95
N GLN A 58 -2.87 -12.72 0.15
CA GLN A 58 -2.92 -13.63 -0.99
C GLN A 58 -2.34 -13.02 -2.26
N ILE A 59 -2.71 -11.77 -2.53
CA ILE A 59 -2.19 -11.02 -3.68
C ILE A 59 -0.73 -10.64 -3.44
N ASP A 60 -0.41 -10.21 -2.22
CA ASP A 60 0.91 -9.80 -1.80
C ASP A 60 1.21 -10.32 -0.39
N SER A 61 1.82 -11.50 -0.34
CA SER A 61 2.26 -12.12 0.91
C SER A 61 3.26 -11.27 1.71
N LEU A 62 4.00 -10.37 1.05
CA LEU A 62 4.95 -9.47 1.71
C LEU A 62 4.23 -8.32 2.42
N ALA A 63 3.05 -7.92 1.91
CA ALA A 63 2.16 -6.94 2.54
C ALA A 63 1.19 -7.55 3.56
N LYS A 64 1.29 -8.85 3.88
CA LYS A 64 0.42 -9.47 4.89
C LYS A 64 0.69 -8.87 6.27
N PRO A 65 -0.27 -8.13 6.87
CA PRO A 65 -0.04 -7.48 8.15
C PRO A 65 -0.16 -8.47 9.31
N VAL A 66 0.75 -8.35 10.28
CA VAL A 66 0.69 -9.05 11.56
C VAL A 66 0.38 -8.03 12.65
N PRO A 67 -0.77 -8.13 13.35
CA PRO A 67 -1.12 -7.16 14.37
C PRO A 67 -0.07 -7.06 15.48
N LEU A 68 0.26 -5.83 15.90
CA LEU A 68 1.08 -5.60 17.08
C LEU A 68 0.34 -6.05 18.34
N ARG A 69 1.01 -6.90 19.12
CA ARG A 69 0.54 -7.35 20.44
C ARG A 69 0.71 -6.22 21.46
N GLY A 70 -0.03 -6.31 22.57
CA GLY A 70 0.07 -5.32 23.67
C GLY A 70 1.49 -5.18 24.23
N GLY A 71 2.19 -6.30 24.45
CA GLY A 71 3.59 -6.27 24.90
C GLY A 71 4.53 -5.58 23.90
N GLU A 72 4.35 -5.78 22.60
CA GLU A 72 5.17 -5.16 21.57
C GLU A 72 4.95 -3.64 21.49
N ARG A 73 3.72 -3.17 21.73
CA ARG A 73 3.44 -1.72 21.84
C ARG A 73 4.16 -1.11 23.03
N HIS A 74 4.17 -1.80 24.16
CA HIS A 74 4.87 -1.34 25.36
C HIS A 74 6.39 -1.24 25.14
N GLU A 75 6.97 -2.24 24.50
CA GLU A 75 8.39 -2.26 24.14
C GLU A 75 8.76 -1.14 23.14
N LEU A 76 7.91 -0.90 22.14
CA LEU A 76 8.05 0.24 21.22
C LEU A 76 8.01 1.59 21.94
N MET A 77 7.06 1.78 22.85
CA MET A 77 6.93 3.02 23.63
C MET A 77 8.16 3.25 24.51
N ARG A 78 8.68 2.19 25.14
CA ARG A 78 9.91 2.28 25.94
C ARG A 78 11.09 2.70 25.08
N TRP A 79 11.27 2.09 23.90
CA TRP A 79 12.29 2.51 22.94
C TRP A 79 12.15 3.99 22.55
N CYS A 80 10.95 4.43 22.19
CA CYS A 80 10.71 5.82 21.78
C CYS A 80 11.09 6.82 22.88
N LYS A 81 10.67 6.55 24.13
CA LYS A 81 10.98 7.42 25.28
C LYS A 81 12.48 7.53 25.52
N ASP A 82 13.16 6.38 25.61
CA ASP A 82 14.60 6.34 25.86
C ASP A 82 15.39 7.04 24.72
N LYS A 83 14.95 6.85 23.47
CA LYS A 83 15.60 7.48 22.32
C LYS A 83 15.40 9.00 22.30
N MET A 84 14.20 9.48 22.57
CA MET A 84 13.92 10.92 22.65
C MET A 84 14.68 11.58 23.80
N GLU A 85 14.80 10.90 24.95
CA GLU A 85 15.60 11.39 26.07
C GLU A 85 17.08 11.47 25.70
N TRP A 86 17.63 10.41 25.09
CA TRP A 86 19.01 10.39 24.62
C TRP A 86 19.31 11.52 23.63
N ILE A 87 18.44 11.73 22.63
CA ILE A 87 18.56 12.83 21.66
C ILE A 87 18.53 14.19 22.37
N SER A 88 17.61 14.37 23.32
CA SER A 88 17.48 15.62 24.07
C SER A 88 18.74 15.93 24.89
N ARG A 89 19.36 14.91 25.48
CA ARG A 89 20.65 15.05 26.19
C ARG A 89 21.80 15.36 25.23
N ALA A 90 21.90 14.64 24.10
CA ALA A 90 22.95 14.85 23.10
C ALA A 90 22.93 16.28 22.53
N ARG A 91 21.74 16.82 22.24
CA ARG A 91 21.56 18.20 21.76
C ARG A 91 22.07 19.25 22.74
N ARG A 92 21.88 19.04 24.05
CA ARG A 92 22.40 19.93 25.09
C ARG A 92 23.93 19.95 25.13
N LEU A 93 24.58 18.87 24.70
CA LEU A 93 26.02 18.69 24.77
C LEU A 93 26.76 19.11 23.49
N GLN A 94 26.14 18.96 22.31
CA GLN A 94 26.88 19.00 21.03
C GLN A 94 26.53 20.15 20.06
N ASN A 95 25.57 21.04 20.36
CA ASN A 95 25.18 22.14 19.45
C ASN A 95 24.90 21.72 17.98
N SER A 96 24.56 20.45 17.71
CA SER A 96 24.30 19.93 16.36
C SER A 96 22.81 19.59 16.19
N PRO A 97 22.02 20.40 15.45
CA PRO A 97 20.56 20.33 15.54
C PRO A 97 19.85 19.44 14.50
N ASN A 98 20.49 19.08 13.38
CA ASN A 98 19.73 18.69 12.19
C ASN A 98 19.47 17.18 11.99
N HIS A 99 20.44 16.30 12.26
CA HIS A 99 20.23 14.84 12.05
C HIS A 99 19.30 14.24 13.12
N ASP A 100 19.40 14.73 14.34
CA ASP A 100 18.63 14.26 15.49
C ASP A 100 17.14 14.60 15.42
N LYS A 101 16.75 15.61 14.62
CA LYS A 101 15.34 16.06 14.57
C LYS A 101 14.42 15.07 13.90
N ARG A 102 14.80 14.52 12.75
CA ARG A 102 13.95 13.55 12.06
C ARG A 102 13.72 12.29 12.89
N LEU A 103 14.77 11.80 13.56
CA LEU A 103 14.67 10.63 14.42
C LEU A 103 13.82 10.90 15.67
N TYR A 104 13.97 12.08 16.28
CA TYR A 104 13.13 12.52 17.39
C TYR A 104 11.66 12.59 17.00
N ASP A 105 11.36 13.26 15.88
CA ASP A 105 9.99 13.44 15.38
C ASP A 105 9.35 12.08 15.06
N ALA A 106 10.11 11.15 14.46
CA ALA A 106 9.65 9.79 14.20
C ALA A 106 9.35 9.01 15.48
N ALA A 107 10.25 9.07 16.47
CA ALA A 107 10.05 8.41 17.76
C ALA A 107 8.81 8.97 18.49
N GLN A 108 8.63 10.29 18.47
CA GLN A 108 7.47 10.96 19.08
C GLN A 108 6.16 10.52 18.41
N GLN A 109 6.10 10.50 17.07
CA GLN A 109 4.89 10.07 16.37
C GLN A 109 4.55 8.60 16.63
N VAL A 110 5.55 7.71 16.64
CA VAL A 110 5.33 6.30 16.95
C VAL A 110 4.87 6.10 18.39
N GLU A 111 5.38 6.88 19.35
CA GLU A 111 4.90 6.84 20.74
C GLU A 111 3.41 7.21 20.83
N ILE A 112 3.01 8.32 20.18
CA ILE A 112 1.61 8.78 20.15
C ILE A 112 0.70 7.70 19.56
N LEU A 113 1.10 7.12 18.42
CA LEU A 113 0.34 6.09 17.73
C LEU A 113 0.24 4.80 18.57
N ALA A 114 1.31 4.39 19.24
CA ALA A 114 1.33 3.20 20.07
C ALA A 114 0.46 3.33 21.33
N ASN A 115 0.36 4.54 21.87
CA ASN A 115 -0.41 4.84 23.07
C ASN A 115 -1.91 5.04 22.81
N ASP A 116 -2.33 5.35 21.58
CA ASP A 116 -3.74 5.56 21.25
C ASP A 116 -4.45 4.20 20.97
N PRO A 117 -5.44 3.80 21.79
CA PRO A 117 -6.15 2.53 21.63
C PRO A 117 -7.02 2.47 20.37
N LYS A 118 -7.32 3.62 19.74
CA LYS A 118 -8.05 3.71 18.46
C LYS A 118 -7.14 3.46 17.25
N GLN A 119 -5.83 3.37 17.47
CA GLN A 119 -4.85 3.08 16.42
C GLN A 119 -4.53 1.60 16.37
N HIS A 120 -4.47 1.07 15.17
CA HIS A 120 -4.16 -0.33 14.93
C HIS A 120 -2.81 -0.43 14.23
N GLY A 121 -1.79 -0.83 15.00
CA GLY A 121 -0.44 -1.07 14.50
C GLY A 121 -0.25 -2.50 14.00
N PHE A 122 0.50 -2.62 12.91
CA PHE A 122 0.81 -3.88 12.24
C PHE A 122 2.30 -3.95 11.87
N LYS A 123 2.88 -5.14 11.98
CA LYS A 123 4.19 -5.47 11.44
C LYS A 123 4.04 -6.11 10.07
N LEU A 124 4.93 -5.78 9.15
CA LEU A 124 4.97 -6.28 7.79
C LEU A 124 6.38 -6.77 7.49
N ARG A 125 6.49 -7.93 6.82
CA ARG A 125 7.78 -8.54 6.45
C ARG A 125 8.30 -7.88 5.17
N LEU A 126 8.71 -6.62 5.28
CA LEU A 126 9.28 -5.84 4.19
C LEU A 126 10.70 -5.43 4.56
N LEU A 127 11.68 -5.90 3.78
CA LEU A 127 13.08 -5.60 4.07
C LEU A 127 13.41 -4.17 3.67
N ARG A 128 13.05 -3.71 2.47
CA ARG A 128 13.13 -2.29 2.10
C ARG A 128 11.98 -1.87 1.21
N VAL A 129 11.48 -0.67 1.43
CA VAL A 129 10.46 -0.01 0.61
C VAL A 129 11.14 1.11 -0.16
N SER A 130 10.77 1.31 -1.42
CA SER A 130 11.13 2.51 -2.17
C SER A 130 9.87 3.07 -2.84
N ALA A 131 9.52 4.30 -2.50
CA ALA A 131 8.39 5.00 -3.09
C ALA A 131 8.80 5.69 -4.41
N LEU A 132 7.88 5.73 -5.37
CA LEU A 132 8.15 6.26 -6.70
C LEU A 132 8.36 7.78 -6.70
N ASP A 133 7.63 8.52 -5.87
CA ASP A 133 7.76 9.97 -5.73
C ASP A 133 9.15 10.37 -5.20
N GLU A 134 9.65 9.68 -4.17
CA GLU A 134 11.00 9.87 -3.64
C GLU A 134 12.06 9.58 -4.70
N ALA A 135 11.87 8.52 -5.49
CA ALA A 135 12.79 8.14 -6.57
C ALA A 135 12.80 9.18 -7.71
N ILE A 136 11.64 9.76 -8.04
CA ILE A 136 11.52 10.83 -9.04
C ILE A 136 12.17 12.12 -8.50
N GLN A 137 11.92 12.47 -7.24
CA GLN A 137 12.53 13.64 -6.60
C GLN A 137 14.05 13.52 -6.55
N ALA A 138 14.58 12.35 -6.17
CA ALA A 138 16.01 12.06 -6.20
C ALA A 138 16.63 12.26 -7.60
N PHE A 139 15.91 11.84 -8.63
CA PHE A 139 16.34 12.04 -10.01
C PHE A 139 16.30 13.52 -10.45
N ASP A 140 15.21 14.24 -10.17
CA ASP A 140 15.04 15.64 -10.60
C ASP A 140 15.99 16.60 -9.87
N GLU A 141 16.16 16.44 -8.56
CA GLU A 141 16.95 17.35 -7.73
C GLU A 141 18.44 17.01 -7.71
N ARG A 142 18.79 15.71 -7.76
CA ARG A 142 20.18 15.24 -7.56
C ARG A 142 20.75 14.46 -8.74
N GLY A 143 19.97 14.23 -9.80
CA GLY A 143 20.39 13.40 -10.93
C GLY A 143 20.52 11.90 -10.60
N GLU A 144 20.03 11.46 -9.43
CA GLU A 144 20.15 10.08 -8.96
C GLU A 144 19.16 9.16 -9.69
N SER A 145 19.58 8.59 -10.83
CA SER A 145 18.71 7.72 -11.64
C SER A 145 18.57 6.28 -11.13
N LYS A 146 19.44 5.83 -10.21
CA LYS A 146 19.51 4.44 -9.76
C LYS A 146 18.21 3.95 -9.08
N PRO A 147 17.59 4.69 -8.14
CA PRO A 147 16.33 4.27 -7.53
C PRO A 147 15.21 4.12 -8.56
N LEU A 148 15.05 5.13 -9.42
CA LEU A 148 14.01 5.15 -10.46
C LEU A 148 14.19 4.01 -11.49
N ARG A 149 15.44 3.74 -11.93
CA ARG A 149 15.79 2.59 -12.79
C ARG A 149 15.50 1.26 -12.13
N SER A 150 15.70 1.17 -10.82
CA SER A 150 15.42 -0.05 -10.07
C SER A 150 13.92 -0.32 -10.09
N ILE A 151 13.08 0.69 -9.83
CA ILE A 151 11.61 0.55 -9.92
C ILE A 151 11.17 0.14 -11.33
N ALA A 152 11.66 0.82 -12.38
CA ALA A 152 11.34 0.48 -13.76
C ALA A 152 11.74 -0.97 -14.09
N LYS A 153 12.91 -1.42 -13.62
CA LYS A 153 13.36 -2.80 -13.78
C LYS A 153 12.42 -3.81 -13.11
N VAL A 154 11.88 -3.49 -11.92
CA VAL A 154 10.90 -4.36 -11.24
C VAL A 154 9.63 -4.49 -12.04
N LEU A 155 9.06 -3.37 -12.50
CA LEU A 155 7.84 -3.37 -13.29
C LEU A 155 8.01 -4.18 -14.58
N LEU A 156 9.12 -3.98 -15.27
CA LEU A 156 9.37 -4.62 -16.56
C LEU A 156 9.84 -6.08 -16.44
N ALA A 157 10.37 -6.50 -15.27
CA ALA A 157 10.72 -7.89 -15.01
C ALA A 157 9.51 -8.82 -15.15
N HIS A 158 9.76 -10.12 -15.33
CA HIS A 158 8.71 -11.14 -15.36
C HIS A 158 7.81 -11.04 -14.11
N ASP A 159 6.50 -11.06 -14.29
CA ASP A 159 5.46 -10.90 -13.24
C ASP A 159 5.34 -9.49 -12.63
N GLY A 160 6.18 -8.50 -12.98
CA GLY A 160 6.15 -7.17 -12.38
C GLY A 160 4.86 -6.38 -12.62
N LEU A 161 4.46 -6.22 -13.88
CA LEU A 161 3.21 -5.54 -14.27
C LEU A 161 1.98 -6.40 -14.00
N GLU A 162 2.11 -7.72 -14.09
CA GLU A 162 1.07 -8.66 -13.70
C GLU A 162 0.75 -8.50 -12.20
N GLN A 163 1.78 -8.45 -11.35
CA GLN A 163 1.61 -8.18 -9.92
C GLN A 163 1.00 -6.82 -9.65
N LEU A 164 1.43 -5.76 -10.37
CA LEU A 164 0.78 -4.44 -10.27
C LEU A 164 -0.72 -4.56 -10.62
N GLY A 165 -1.06 -5.31 -11.67
CA GLY A 165 -2.45 -5.55 -12.07
C GLY A 165 -3.25 -6.24 -10.96
N ARG A 166 -2.66 -7.24 -10.29
CA ARG A 166 -3.32 -7.91 -9.15
C ARG A 166 -3.57 -6.93 -7.99
N VAL A 167 -2.61 -6.04 -7.70
CA VAL A 167 -2.76 -4.98 -6.69
C VAL A 167 -3.85 -3.99 -7.08
N VAL A 168 -3.93 -3.57 -8.35
CA VAL A 168 -5.01 -2.70 -8.86
C VAL A 168 -6.36 -3.38 -8.69
N ALA A 169 -6.50 -4.66 -9.04
CA ALA A 169 -7.75 -5.39 -8.86
C ALA A 169 -8.16 -5.47 -7.38
N LEU A 170 -7.19 -5.72 -6.48
CA LEU A 170 -7.42 -5.70 -5.04
C LEU A 170 -7.89 -4.32 -4.55
N ASP A 171 -7.25 -3.25 -5.01
CA ASP A 171 -7.61 -1.87 -4.68
C ASP A 171 -9.05 -1.55 -5.14
N LEU A 172 -9.45 -1.98 -6.35
CA LEU A 172 -10.84 -1.85 -6.83
C LEU A 172 -11.85 -2.62 -5.97
N VAL A 173 -11.50 -3.83 -5.50
CA VAL A 173 -12.37 -4.64 -4.63
C VAL A 173 -12.50 -4.04 -3.24
N LEU A 174 -11.39 -3.55 -2.68
CA LEU A 174 -11.36 -2.91 -1.36
C LEU A 174 -11.91 -1.47 -1.40
N GLY A 175 -12.14 -0.92 -2.59
CA GLY A 175 -12.55 0.47 -2.78
C GLY A 175 -11.45 1.46 -2.38
N ASN A 176 -10.18 1.06 -2.50
CA ASN A 176 -9.02 1.92 -2.29
C ASN A 176 -8.69 2.69 -3.57
N MET A 177 -9.12 3.95 -3.64
CA MET A 177 -8.83 4.82 -4.80
C MET A 177 -7.63 5.74 -4.56
N ASP A 178 -6.93 5.61 -3.41
CA ASP A 178 -5.80 6.49 -3.08
C ASP A 178 -4.60 6.24 -4.02
N ARG A 179 -4.38 5.00 -4.49
CA ARG A 179 -3.28 4.70 -5.42
C ARG A 179 -3.65 5.03 -6.86
N PHE A 180 -4.66 4.34 -7.38
CA PHE A 180 -5.22 4.56 -8.71
C PHE A 180 -6.73 4.77 -8.57
N ASP A 181 -7.24 5.80 -9.22
CA ASP A 181 -8.64 6.17 -9.20
C ASP A 181 -9.21 6.13 -10.63
N PRO A 182 -10.06 5.12 -10.96
CA PRO A 182 -10.69 5.02 -12.27
C PRO A 182 -11.80 6.06 -12.48
N GLN A 183 -12.19 6.79 -11.42
CA GLN A 183 -13.29 7.76 -11.42
C GLN A 183 -12.81 9.22 -11.52
N LEU A 184 -11.50 9.45 -11.73
CA LEU A 184 -10.96 10.79 -11.95
C LEU A 184 -11.69 11.47 -13.11
N ARG A 185 -12.53 12.45 -12.77
CA ARG A 185 -13.29 13.24 -13.76
C ARG A 185 -12.39 14.14 -14.60
N LYS A 186 -11.22 14.49 -14.06
CA LYS A 186 -10.18 15.28 -14.71
C LYS A 186 -8.83 14.68 -14.33
N PRO A 187 -7.83 14.75 -15.23
CA PRO A 187 -6.48 14.33 -14.89
C PRO A 187 -5.97 15.01 -13.63
N ASN A 188 -5.42 14.21 -12.73
CA ASN A 188 -4.81 14.65 -11.49
C ASN A 188 -3.51 15.39 -11.79
N GLN A 189 -3.35 16.60 -11.25
CA GLN A 189 -2.15 17.41 -11.43
C GLN A 189 -1.18 17.11 -10.30
N VAL A 190 -0.13 16.34 -10.58
CA VAL A 190 0.87 15.96 -9.58
C VAL A 190 2.15 16.75 -9.81
N LYS A 191 2.57 17.50 -8.80
CA LYS A 191 3.86 18.20 -8.81
C LYS A 191 4.96 17.26 -8.31
N LEU A 192 5.95 16.99 -9.14
CA LEU A 192 7.11 16.15 -8.83
C LEU A 192 8.37 16.96 -9.11
N GLY A 193 9.06 17.37 -8.04
CA GLY A 193 10.18 18.31 -8.14
C GLY A 193 9.77 19.61 -8.82
N SER A 194 10.46 19.94 -9.92
CA SER A 194 10.23 21.13 -10.74
C SER A 194 9.07 21.02 -11.73
N LYS A 195 8.48 19.83 -11.92
CA LYS A 195 7.49 19.56 -12.98
C LYS A 195 6.10 19.28 -12.44
N THR A 196 5.10 19.57 -13.26
CA THR A 196 3.71 19.17 -13.03
C THR A 196 3.32 18.17 -14.12
N LEU A 197 2.89 16.98 -13.71
CA LEU A 197 2.35 15.96 -14.60
C LEU A 197 0.83 15.91 -14.50
N SER A 198 0.19 15.60 -15.62
CA SER A 198 -1.26 15.46 -15.74
C SER A 198 -1.59 13.97 -15.89
N LEU A 199 -1.92 13.31 -14.77
CA LEU A 199 -2.09 11.85 -14.68
C LEU A 199 -3.57 11.47 -14.76
N LYS A 200 -3.90 10.46 -15.56
CA LYS A 200 -5.28 10.06 -15.88
C LYS A 200 -5.89 9.09 -14.87
N ALA A 201 -5.07 8.26 -14.22
CA ALA A 201 -5.46 7.19 -13.31
C ALA A 201 -4.70 7.25 -11.97
N VAL A 202 -3.44 7.70 -11.95
CA VAL A 202 -2.66 7.77 -10.71
C VAL A 202 -3.17 8.92 -9.81
N ALA A 203 -3.71 8.54 -8.65
CA ALA A 203 -4.21 9.47 -7.64
C ALA A 203 -3.10 9.92 -6.68
N ASN A 204 -2.25 8.99 -6.24
CA ASN A 204 -1.16 9.27 -5.31
C ASN A 204 0.11 8.47 -5.65
N VAL A 205 1.11 9.17 -6.19
CA VAL A 205 2.40 8.58 -6.58
C VAL A 205 3.15 7.99 -5.38
N ALA A 206 3.00 8.57 -4.18
CA ALA A 206 3.66 8.09 -2.96
C ALA A 206 3.20 6.69 -2.54
N ASN A 207 2.00 6.27 -2.97
CA ASN A 207 1.48 4.93 -2.70
C ASN A 207 1.96 3.89 -3.73
N LEU A 208 2.68 4.30 -4.77
CA LEU A 208 3.34 3.40 -5.72
C LEU A 208 4.70 3.01 -5.14
N MET A 209 4.69 1.91 -4.39
CA MET A 209 5.85 1.43 -3.67
C MET A 209 6.34 0.11 -4.26
N ILE A 210 7.66 -0.04 -4.37
CA ILE A 210 8.30 -1.33 -4.55
C ILE A 210 8.83 -1.82 -3.21
N VAL A 211 8.82 -3.13 -3.04
CA VAL A 211 9.46 -3.81 -1.93
C VAL A 211 10.60 -4.66 -2.44
N THR A 212 11.72 -4.60 -1.75
CA THR A 212 12.84 -5.51 -1.95
C THR A 212 12.94 -6.41 -0.74
N GLY A 213 12.98 -7.72 -0.96
CA GLY A 213 13.03 -8.72 0.10
C GLY A 213 13.75 -9.99 -0.36
N GLY A 214 14.96 -10.24 0.16
CA GLY A 214 15.81 -11.31 -0.31
C GLY A 214 16.19 -11.11 -1.78
N GLU A 215 15.97 -12.13 -2.61
CA GLU A 215 16.20 -12.06 -4.06
C GLU A 215 15.02 -11.47 -4.86
N ARG A 216 13.88 -11.22 -4.20
CA ARG A 216 12.65 -10.79 -4.88
C ARG A 216 12.44 -9.29 -4.77
N TRP A 217 12.12 -8.69 -5.91
CA TRP A 217 11.65 -7.33 -6.01
C TRP A 217 10.21 -7.39 -6.52
N SER A 218 9.29 -6.71 -5.86
CA SER A 218 7.87 -6.78 -6.20
C SER A 218 7.20 -5.43 -6.00
N ILE A 219 6.16 -5.17 -6.78
CA ILE A 219 5.17 -4.15 -6.43
C ILE A 219 4.37 -4.65 -5.24
N THR A 220 4.08 -3.74 -4.30
CA THR A 220 3.40 -4.09 -3.05
C THR A 220 1.99 -3.52 -2.94
N ALA A 221 1.10 -4.27 -2.32
CA ALA A 221 -0.22 -3.82 -1.85
C ALA A 221 -0.13 -3.04 -0.51
N LEU A 222 1.07 -2.59 -0.12
CA LEU A 222 1.24 -1.74 1.05
C LEU A 222 0.36 -0.49 0.90
N ASP A 223 -0.50 -0.22 1.86
CA ASP A 223 -1.52 0.86 1.77
C ASP A 223 -2.76 0.59 0.91
N SER A 224 -3.13 -0.69 0.74
CA SER A 224 -4.44 -1.07 0.17
C SER A 224 -5.67 -0.83 1.07
N PHE A 225 -5.48 -0.25 2.26
CA PHE A 225 -6.57 0.20 3.12
C PHE A 225 -6.76 1.71 3.00
N ASP A 226 -7.94 2.14 2.56
CA ASP A 226 -8.32 3.56 2.53
C ASP A 226 -9.28 3.89 3.69
N ASN A 227 -8.87 4.77 4.58
CA ASN A 227 -9.66 5.19 5.76
C ASN A 227 -10.66 6.29 5.40
N PHE A 228 -10.60 6.83 4.18
CA PHE A 228 -11.40 7.95 3.70
C PHE A 228 -12.44 7.56 2.66
N SER A 229 -12.31 6.38 2.02
CA SER A 229 -13.34 5.91 1.10
C SER A 229 -14.67 5.82 1.87
N LYS A 230 -15.71 6.48 1.33
CA LYS A 230 -17.10 6.37 1.83
C LYS A 230 -17.55 4.91 1.89
N TRP A 231 -16.96 4.08 1.01
CA TRP A 231 -17.08 2.64 0.93
C TRP A 231 -16.74 1.88 2.23
N ASN A 232 -15.81 2.41 3.04
CA ASN A 232 -15.34 1.76 4.27
C ASN A 232 -16.03 2.27 5.55
N LYS A 233 -16.74 3.41 5.49
CA LYS A 233 -17.37 4.05 6.66
C LYS A 233 -18.83 3.62 6.91
N ASP A 234 -19.54 3.15 5.88
CA ASP A 234 -20.97 2.77 5.98
C ASP A 234 -21.18 1.25 6.00
N THR A 235 -20.51 0.53 6.91
CA THR A 235 -20.57 -0.94 7.04
C THR A 235 -21.95 -1.50 7.41
N GLY A 236 -22.95 -0.65 7.68
CA GLY A 236 -24.32 -1.05 8.05
C GLY A 236 -25.42 -0.59 7.07
N LYS A 237 -25.11 0.26 6.09
CA LYS A 237 -26.04 0.63 4.99
C LYS A 237 -25.63 -0.15 3.76
N ALA A 238 -25.73 -1.47 3.87
CA ALA A 238 -25.41 -2.41 2.81
C ALA A 238 -26.31 -2.16 1.60
N PHE A 239 -25.71 -1.84 0.46
CA PHE A 239 -25.99 -2.27 -0.92
C PHE A 239 -27.41 -2.47 -1.47
N SER A 240 -28.49 -2.28 -0.72
CA SER A 240 -29.87 -2.22 -1.23
C SER A 240 -30.07 -1.06 -2.22
N SER A 241 -29.07 -0.19 -2.38
CA SER A 241 -28.98 0.83 -3.40
C SER A 241 -28.12 0.47 -4.63
N LEU A 242 -27.42 -0.66 -4.69
CA LEU A 242 -26.54 -1.00 -5.84
C LEU A 242 -27.33 -1.31 -7.12
N SER A 243 -28.56 -1.82 -7.00
CA SER A 243 -29.46 -1.95 -8.15
C SER A 243 -29.82 -0.59 -8.76
N ASN A 244 -29.68 0.50 -8.01
CA ASN A 244 -29.92 1.88 -8.46
C ASN A 244 -28.63 2.72 -8.58
N ALA A 245 -27.47 2.21 -8.16
CA ALA A 245 -26.17 2.89 -8.14
C ALA A 245 -25.16 2.25 -9.11
N ILE A 246 -25.63 1.86 -10.29
CA ILE A 246 -24.78 1.47 -11.43
C ILE A 246 -23.89 2.65 -11.90
N GLU A 247 -24.15 3.87 -11.42
CA GLU A 247 -23.20 4.98 -11.47
C GLU A 247 -22.31 4.99 -10.20
N VAL A 248 -21.09 4.46 -10.09
CA VAL A 248 -20.16 3.71 -10.93
C VAL A 248 -19.31 2.95 -9.90
N SER A 249 -19.67 1.73 -9.47
CA SER A 249 -18.82 0.99 -8.51
C SER A 249 -17.40 0.80 -9.07
N PRO A 250 -16.31 0.97 -8.29
CA PRO A 250 -14.96 0.70 -8.77
C PRO A 250 -14.80 -0.73 -9.33
N LEU A 251 -15.57 -1.69 -8.80
CA LEU A 251 -15.64 -3.06 -9.30
C LEU A 251 -16.12 -3.15 -10.76
N THR A 252 -16.92 -2.20 -11.24
CA THR A 252 -17.41 -2.18 -12.62
C THR A 252 -16.25 -2.06 -13.61
N PHE A 253 -15.19 -1.32 -13.26
CA PHE A 253 -13.97 -1.23 -14.06
C PHE A 253 -13.18 -2.53 -14.11
N LEU A 254 -13.34 -3.40 -13.11
CA LEU A 254 -12.72 -4.71 -13.13
C LEU A 254 -13.52 -5.69 -14.00
N VAL A 255 -14.84 -5.61 -13.98
CA VAL A 255 -15.72 -6.60 -14.64
C VAL A 255 -15.98 -6.28 -16.12
N GLN A 256 -16.18 -5.00 -16.47
CA GLN A 256 -16.47 -4.61 -17.85
C GLN A 256 -15.19 -4.51 -18.69
N ASN A 257 -15.08 -5.30 -19.76
CA ASN A 257 -13.84 -5.40 -20.55
C ASN A 257 -13.36 -4.05 -21.10
N SER A 258 -14.26 -3.26 -21.70
CA SER A 258 -13.90 -1.97 -22.31
C SER A 258 -13.42 -0.94 -21.28
N LEU A 259 -14.02 -0.91 -20.09
CA LEU A 259 -13.59 -0.03 -19.00
C LEU A 259 -12.25 -0.50 -18.43
N ARG A 260 -12.08 -1.82 -18.27
CA ARG A 260 -10.84 -2.43 -17.76
C ARG A 260 -9.66 -2.13 -18.68
N GLU A 261 -9.84 -2.34 -19.99
CA GLU A 261 -8.82 -2.05 -21.00
C GLU A 261 -8.41 -0.57 -21.00
N ARG A 262 -9.39 0.34 -21.01
CA ARG A 262 -9.13 1.78 -20.95
C ARG A 262 -8.42 2.19 -19.66
N TYR A 263 -8.81 1.59 -18.55
CA TYR A 263 -8.18 1.88 -17.26
C TYR A 263 -6.74 1.40 -17.22
N ALA A 264 -6.46 0.19 -17.71
CA ALA A 264 -5.11 -0.32 -17.85
C ALA A 264 -4.26 0.57 -18.78
N GLU A 265 -4.81 1.04 -19.89
CA GLU A 265 -4.15 1.98 -20.79
C GLU A 265 -3.79 3.30 -20.09
N ASN A 266 -4.73 3.90 -19.35
CA ASN A 266 -4.47 5.12 -18.58
C ASN A 266 -3.36 4.92 -17.52
N ILE A 267 -3.32 3.76 -16.86
CA ILE A 267 -2.26 3.45 -15.89
C ILE A 267 -0.89 3.37 -16.58
N ILE A 268 -0.80 2.69 -17.73
CA ILE A 268 0.45 2.58 -18.50
C ILE A 268 0.91 3.94 -19.00
N ASP A 269 0.01 4.77 -19.52
CA ASP A 269 0.31 6.15 -19.94
C ASP A 269 0.87 6.98 -18.78
N ASP A 270 0.28 6.87 -17.59
CA ASP A 270 0.73 7.59 -16.40
C ASP A 270 2.10 7.10 -15.93
N LEU A 271 2.33 5.78 -15.90
CA LEU A 271 3.65 5.22 -15.60
C LEU A 271 4.68 5.72 -16.62
N GLN A 272 4.35 5.73 -17.92
CA GLN A 272 5.21 6.27 -18.96
C GLN A 272 5.56 7.73 -18.70
N ALA A 273 4.60 8.57 -18.31
CA ALA A 273 4.84 9.97 -17.97
C ALA A 273 5.74 10.12 -16.72
N LEU A 274 5.52 9.28 -15.71
CA LEU A 274 6.30 9.27 -14.46
C LEU A 274 7.76 8.84 -14.67
N PHE A 275 7.98 7.83 -15.52
CA PHE A 275 9.34 7.36 -15.84
C PHE A 275 10.02 8.19 -16.92
N ALA A 276 9.30 8.92 -17.78
CA ALA A 276 9.90 9.82 -18.77
C ALA A 276 9.59 11.31 -18.49
N PRO A 277 10.04 11.88 -17.35
CA PRO A 277 9.73 13.27 -17.02
C PRO A 277 10.45 14.28 -17.94
N SER A 278 11.32 13.86 -18.87
CA SER A 278 12.04 14.74 -19.83
C SER A 278 12.01 14.17 -21.25
N LYS A 279 12.21 15.01 -22.27
CA LYS A 279 12.20 14.64 -23.72
C LYS A 279 13.17 13.51 -24.12
N ARG A 280 14.06 13.06 -23.23
CA ARG A 280 14.87 11.85 -23.42
C ARG A 280 14.33 10.75 -22.52
N SER A 281 13.74 9.72 -23.12
CA SER A 281 13.39 8.51 -22.38
C SER A 281 14.67 7.85 -21.88
N LEU A 282 14.91 7.88 -20.58
CA LEU A 282 15.97 7.10 -19.95
C LEU A 282 15.58 5.63 -19.77
N PHE A 283 14.36 5.26 -20.18
CA PHE A 283 13.72 4.00 -19.85
C PHE A 283 13.04 3.37 -21.08
N PRO A 284 12.79 2.05 -21.07
CA PRO A 284 11.97 1.40 -22.08
C PRO A 284 10.58 2.03 -22.14
N LEU A 285 10.03 2.17 -23.34
CA LEU A 285 8.66 2.66 -23.51
C LEU A 285 7.68 1.59 -23.03
N PHE A 286 6.76 1.94 -22.14
CA PHE A 286 5.58 1.13 -21.85
C PHE A 286 4.66 1.19 -23.07
N GLY A 287 4.37 0.04 -23.67
CA GLY A 287 3.55 -0.06 -24.86
C GLY A 287 2.41 -1.06 -24.68
N ARG A 288 1.89 -1.55 -25.82
CA ARG A 288 0.77 -2.50 -25.85
C ARG A 288 1.04 -3.77 -25.04
N LYS A 289 2.27 -4.29 -25.10
CA LYS A 289 2.66 -5.49 -24.35
C LYS A 289 2.56 -5.27 -22.85
N GLU A 290 3.04 -4.14 -22.36
CA GLU A 290 3.01 -3.77 -20.94
C GLU A 290 1.56 -3.58 -20.45
N ARG A 291 0.71 -2.96 -21.27
CA ARG A 291 -0.74 -2.88 -21.02
C ARG A 291 -1.38 -4.25 -20.91
N ASP A 292 -1.09 -5.16 -21.85
CA ASP A 292 -1.67 -6.50 -21.84
C ASP A 292 -1.26 -7.28 -20.59
N ARG A 293 0.00 -7.16 -20.15
CA ARG A 293 0.49 -7.75 -18.90
C ARG A 293 -0.24 -7.21 -17.67
N LEU A 294 -0.42 -5.89 -17.58
CA LEU A 294 -1.19 -5.26 -16.51
C LEU A 294 -2.64 -5.76 -16.51
N LEU A 295 -3.27 -5.82 -17.68
CA LEU A 295 -4.64 -6.30 -17.87
C LEU A 295 -4.81 -7.76 -17.41
N TRP A 296 -3.88 -8.64 -17.81
CA TRP A 296 -3.84 -10.03 -17.33
C TRP A 296 -3.73 -10.10 -15.81
N GLY A 297 -2.84 -9.29 -15.22
CA GLY A 297 -2.71 -9.17 -13.77
C GLY A 297 -3.99 -8.75 -13.07
N MET A 298 -4.72 -7.78 -13.63
CA MET A 298 -6.02 -7.34 -13.09
C MET A 298 -7.05 -8.49 -13.11
N ILE A 299 -7.15 -9.23 -14.20
CA ILE A 299 -8.07 -10.37 -14.33
C ILE A 299 -7.70 -11.45 -13.30
N ASP A 300 -6.42 -11.82 -13.24
CA ASP A 300 -5.90 -12.82 -12.31
C ASP A 300 -6.16 -12.42 -10.84
N GLY A 301 -5.85 -11.18 -10.46
CA GLY A 301 -6.13 -10.66 -9.12
C GLY A 301 -7.62 -10.66 -8.77
N GLY A 302 -8.49 -10.35 -9.73
CA GLY A 302 -9.94 -10.46 -9.57
C GLY A 302 -10.41 -11.90 -9.32
N ILE A 303 -9.87 -12.86 -10.07
CA ILE A 303 -10.17 -14.30 -9.89
C ILE A 303 -9.67 -14.80 -8.53
N GLN A 304 -8.44 -14.48 -8.14
CA GLN A 304 -7.88 -14.87 -6.85
C GLN A 304 -8.71 -14.34 -5.68
N THR A 305 -9.08 -13.06 -5.75
CA THR A 305 -9.94 -12.41 -4.76
C THR A 305 -11.31 -13.09 -4.67
N ARG A 306 -11.92 -13.43 -5.82
CA ARG A 306 -13.19 -14.16 -5.89
C ARG A 306 -13.13 -15.50 -5.17
N GLU A 307 -12.12 -16.33 -5.48
CA GLU A 307 -12.04 -17.68 -4.89
C GLU A 307 -11.84 -17.63 -3.36
N ARG A 308 -11.14 -16.61 -2.86
CA ARG A 308 -11.02 -16.41 -1.43
C ARG A 308 -12.31 -15.96 -0.78
N LEU A 309 -13.02 -15.02 -1.39
CA LEU A 309 -14.31 -14.59 -0.90
C LEU A 309 -15.32 -15.75 -0.84
N LYS A 310 -15.32 -16.66 -1.82
CA LYS A 310 -16.15 -17.88 -1.78
C LYS A 310 -15.83 -18.73 -0.55
N THR A 311 -14.55 -18.97 -0.31
CA THR A 311 -14.07 -19.77 0.83
C THR A 311 -14.46 -19.12 2.16
N TYR A 312 -14.28 -17.80 2.25
CA TYR A 312 -14.60 -17.01 3.43
C TYR A 312 -16.09 -17.04 3.77
N ILE A 313 -16.97 -16.79 2.78
CA ILE A 313 -18.43 -16.82 2.99
C ILE A 313 -18.88 -18.21 3.43
N ARG A 314 -18.43 -19.29 2.76
CA ARG A 314 -18.78 -20.67 3.13
C ARG A 314 -18.48 -20.99 4.59
N GLY A 315 -17.32 -20.57 5.11
CA GLY A 315 -16.94 -20.81 6.52
C GLY A 315 -17.70 -19.95 7.55
N ARG A 316 -18.31 -18.84 7.13
CA ARG A 316 -19.04 -17.90 8.01
C ARG A 316 -20.55 -18.08 7.98
N VAL A 317 -21.14 -18.53 6.87
CA VAL A 317 -22.57 -18.91 6.78
C VAL A 317 -22.90 -20.01 7.79
N GLN A 318 -21.92 -20.83 8.15
CA GLN A 318 -22.04 -21.82 9.22
C GLN A 318 -22.08 -21.23 10.64
N ASN A 319 -21.76 -19.95 10.84
CA ASN A 319 -21.45 -19.42 12.18
C ASN A 319 -22.25 -18.19 12.66
N LYS A 320 -22.68 -17.21 11.85
CA LYS A 320 -23.50 -16.05 12.31
C LYS A 320 -24.31 -15.37 11.17
N GLY A 321 -25.47 -14.81 11.53
CA GLY A 321 -26.53 -14.31 10.64
C GLY A 321 -26.20 -13.17 9.66
N ALA A 322 -26.82 -13.31 8.48
CA ALA A 322 -27.16 -12.44 7.34
C ALA A 322 -26.32 -11.20 6.94
N THR A 323 -26.19 -10.14 7.72
CA THR A 323 -26.03 -8.78 7.10
C THR A 323 -24.68 -8.43 6.49
N ILE A 324 -23.56 -9.08 6.87
CA ILE A 324 -22.24 -8.87 6.22
C ILE A 324 -22.06 -9.79 5.00
N HIS A 325 -22.88 -10.83 4.87
CA HIS A 325 -22.77 -11.82 3.80
C HIS A 325 -23.20 -11.25 2.44
N ASP A 326 -24.15 -10.32 2.43
CA ASP A 326 -24.74 -9.79 1.19
C ASP A 326 -23.71 -9.01 0.35
N ARG A 327 -22.84 -8.20 0.97
CA ARG A 327 -21.78 -7.43 0.27
C ARG A 327 -20.80 -8.35 -0.47
N TRP A 328 -20.32 -9.38 0.22
CA TRP A 328 -19.34 -10.29 -0.37
C TRP A 328 -19.99 -11.22 -1.39
N ALA A 329 -21.25 -11.59 -1.21
CA ALA A 329 -22.02 -12.35 -2.19
C ALA A 329 -22.22 -11.58 -3.51
N GLU A 330 -22.54 -10.29 -3.45
CA GLU A 330 -22.66 -9.45 -4.65
C GLU A 330 -21.31 -9.21 -5.35
N THR A 331 -20.25 -8.97 -4.56
CA THR A 331 -18.87 -8.89 -5.10
C THR A 331 -18.50 -10.19 -5.82
N LEU A 332 -18.86 -11.34 -5.25
CA LEU A 332 -18.65 -12.65 -5.87
C LEU A 332 -19.44 -12.82 -7.17
N GLU A 333 -20.69 -12.37 -7.23
CA GLU A 333 -21.51 -12.41 -8.44
C GLU A 333 -20.89 -11.58 -9.55
N LEU A 334 -20.47 -10.35 -9.23
CA LEU A 334 -19.82 -9.45 -10.18
C LEU A 334 -18.49 -10.03 -10.69
N LEU A 335 -17.63 -10.53 -9.80
CA LEU A 335 -16.39 -11.20 -10.20
C LEU A 335 -16.64 -12.54 -10.93
N GLY A 336 -17.84 -13.11 -10.80
CA GLY A 336 -18.31 -14.26 -11.58
C GLY A 336 -18.41 -13.97 -13.08
N LYS A 337 -18.57 -12.69 -13.45
CA LYS A 337 -18.67 -12.21 -14.84
C LYS A 337 -17.31 -11.94 -15.51
N LEU A 338 -16.20 -12.13 -14.80
CA LEU A 338 -14.86 -12.13 -15.40
C LEU A 338 -14.74 -13.35 -16.33
N HIS A 339 -15.00 -13.16 -17.61
CA HIS A 339 -14.71 -14.15 -18.65
C HIS A 339 -13.21 -14.15 -18.97
N HIS A 340 -12.69 -15.35 -19.26
CA HIS A 340 -11.29 -15.59 -19.64
C HIS A 340 -10.90 -14.89 -20.95
#